data_AF-A0A7X4BXD1-F1
#
_entry.id   AF-A0A7X4BXD1-F1
#
_cell.length_a   1.000
_cell.length_b   1.000
_cell.length_c   1.000
_cell.angle_alpha   90.00
_cell.angle_beta   90.00
_cell.angle_gamma   90.00
#
_symmetry.space_group_name_H-M   'P 1'
#
loop_
_entity.id
_entity.type
_entity.pdbx_description
1 polymer ?
#
loop_
_entity_poly.entity_id
_entity_poly.type
_entity_poly.pdbx_seq_one_letter_code
_entity_poly.pdbx_strand_id
1 'polypeptide(L)'
;MATDKAGPGPVGYLVNHRDGLAGVQGIGFDYALGAGGLYVQSESTHLTARVLVAPCTVRGLASVTEKVELAHGAIPVRLFEAGLSWFMEDPDTERFFAVRWDGHTYQLVVPPQLGTATSLAYARPSGVIAEFHSHGRSRSFFSATDDRDEQGFRVYGVVGQEQRQYGGHRQDHAR
;
A
#
# COMPACT_ATOMS: atom_id res chain seq x y z
N MET A 1 -16.01 -37.49 -17.75
CA MET A 1 -15.74 -36.82 -16.45
C MET A 1 -15.86 -35.34 -16.68
N ALA A 2 -16.94 -34.72 -16.21
CA ALA A 2 -17.07 -33.26 -16.23
C ALA A 2 -16.10 -32.71 -15.20
N THR A 3 -15.08 -31.98 -15.63
CA THR A 3 -14.35 -31.10 -14.73
C THR A 3 -15.33 -30.01 -14.35
N ASP A 4 -15.74 -30.03 -13.09
CA ASP A 4 -16.46 -28.93 -12.48
C ASP A 4 -15.63 -27.66 -12.73
N LYS A 5 -16.11 -26.78 -13.61
CA LYS A 5 -15.48 -25.46 -13.81
C LYS A 5 -15.88 -24.62 -12.60
N ALA A 6 -15.24 -24.90 -11.47
CA ALA A 6 -15.20 -23.98 -10.36
C ALA A 6 -14.81 -22.61 -10.95
N GLY A 7 -15.62 -21.59 -10.64
CA GLY A 7 -15.31 -20.22 -11.03
C GLY A 7 -13.91 -19.80 -10.56
N PRO A 8 -13.38 -18.68 -11.07
CA PRO A 8 -12.07 -18.20 -10.67
C PRO A 8 -11.98 -18.09 -9.14
N GLY A 9 -10.95 -18.70 -8.56
CA GLY A 9 -10.68 -18.62 -7.13
C GLY A 9 -10.25 -17.21 -6.70
N PRO A 10 -10.04 -16.97 -5.39
CA PRO A 10 -9.57 -15.68 -4.89
C PRO A 10 -8.22 -15.25 -5.46
N VAL A 11 -7.35 -16.23 -5.79
CA VAL A 11 -5.98 -16.02 -6.24
C VAL A 11 -5.78 -16.64 -7.63
N GLY A 12 -5.25 -15.85 -8.55
CA GLY A 12 -4.85 -16.29 -9.88
C GLY A 12 -3.37 -16.59 -9.98
N TYR A 13 -3.00 -17.35 -11.03
CA TYR A 13 -1.62 -17.72 -11.31
C TYR A 13 -1.38 -17.58 -12.81
N LEU A 14 -0.46 -16.69 -13.14
CA LEU A 14 -0.12 -16.30 -14.50
C LEU A 14 1.36 -16.50 -14.78
N VAL A 15 1.68 -16.78 -16.04
CA VAL A 15 3.06 -16.87 -16.54
C VAL A 15 3.20 -15.91 -17.72
N ASN A 16 4.21 -15.04 -17.67
CA ASN A 16 4.45 -14.06 -18.72
C ASN A 16 5.39 -14.62 -19.79
N HIS A 17 4.79 -15.13 -20.85
CA HIS A 17 5.51 -15.56 -22.05
C HIS A 17 5.85 -14.36 -22.94
N ARG A 18 6.62 -14.60 -24.00
CA ARG A 18 6.95 -13.55 -24.99
C ARG A 18 5.70 -13.00 -25.70
N ASP A 19 4.67 -13.82 -25.82
CA ASP A 19 3.41 -13.47 -26.47
C ASP A 19 2.39 -12.87 -25.48
N GLY A 20 2.72 -12.79 -24.18
CA GLY A 20 1.91 -12.17 -23.15
C GLY A 20 1.68 -13.05 -21.90
N LEU A 21 0.86 -12.53 -20.98
CA LEU A 21 0.43 -13.22 -19.77
C LEU A 21 -0.60 -14.30 -20.09
N ALA A 22 -0.35 -15.52 -19.63
CA ALA A 22 -1.26 -16.66 -19.76
C ALA A 22 -1.49 -17.32 -18.39
N GLY A 23 -2.72 -17.82 -18.15
CA GLY A 23 -3.07 -18.51 -16.91
C GLY A 23 -4.53 -18.33 -16.51
N VAL A 24 -4.83 -18.61 -15.25
CA VAL A 24 -6.15 -18.40 -14.65
C VAL A 24 -6.09 -17.17 -13.76
N GLN A 25 -6.96 -16.21 -14.00
CA GLN A 25 -7.08 -15.01 -13.16
C GLN A 25 -7.88 -15.30 -11.90
N GLY A 26 -7.48 -14.67 -10.80
CA GLY A 26 -8.22 -14.65 -9.56
C GLY A 26 -9.22 -13.50 -9.50
N ILE A 27 -10.17 -13.58 -8.58
CA ILE A 27 -11.09 -12.46 -8.30
C ILE A 27 -10.47 -11.36 -7.43
N GLY A 28 -9.42 -11.67 -6.67
CA GLY A 28 -8.75 -10.73 -5.77
C GLY A 28 -7.44 -10.21 -6.32
N PHE A 29 -6.48 -11.11 -6.56
CA PHE A 29 -5.18 -10.78 -7.11
C PHE A 29 -4.58 -11.97 -7.85
N ASP A 30 -3.57 -11.72 -8.70
CA ASP A 30 -2.81 -12.75 -9.39
C ASP A 30 -1.35 -12.74 -8.94
N TYR A 31 -0.77 -13.93 -8.81
CA TYR A 31 0.66 -14.11 -8.90
C TYR A 31 1.06 -14.21 -10.38
N ALA A 32 2.03 -13.42 -10.81
CA ALA A 32 2.58 -13.47 -12.17
C ALA A 32 4.06 -13.82 -12.14
N LEU A 33 4.45 -14.90 -12.81
CA LEU A 33 5.85 -15.30 -12.99
C LEU A 33 6.40 -14.70 -14.30
N GLY A 34 7.51 -13.98 -14.21
CA GLY A 34 8.23 -13.42 -15.35
C GLY A 34 9.72 -13.73 -15.31
N ALA A 35 10.46 -13.20 -16.29
CA ALA A 35 11.91 -13.43 -16.40
C ALA A 35 12.70 -12.96 -15.16
N GLY A 36 12.22 -11.92 -14.48
CA GLY A 36 12.86 -11.31 -13.31
C GLY A 36 12.34 -11.77 -11.95
N GLY A 37 11.31 -12.63 -11.91
CA GLY A 37 10.81 -13.18 -10.66
C GLY A 37 9.31 -13.33 -10.56
N LEU A 38 8.82 -13.45 -9.33
CA LEU A 38 7.42 -13.54 -8.97
C LEU A 38 6.88 -12.16 -8.59
N TYR A 39 5.76 -11.79 -9.19
CA TYR A 39 5.06 -10.54 -8.95
C TYR A 39 3.67 -10.84 -8.37
N VAL A 40 3.16 -9.93 -7.56
CA VAL A 40 1.73 -9.85 -7.23
C VAL A 40 1.12 -8.71 -8.03
N GLN A 41 -0.04 -8.93 -8.63
CA GLN A 41 -0.81 -7.88 -9.29
C GLN A 41 -2.29 -7.91 -8.93
N SER A 42 -2.91 -6.74 -8.91
CA SER A 42 -4.36 -6.60 -8.83
C SER A 42 -4.79 -5.33 -9.56
N GLU A 43 -6.05 -5.28 -9.94
CA GLU A 43 -6.67 -4.15 -10.62
C GLU A 43 -8.07 -3.91 -10.06
N SER A 44 -8.39 -2.63 -9.88
CA SER A 44 -9.69 -2.14 -9.49
C SER A 44 -10.07 -0.93 -10.35
N THR A 45 -11.26 -0.38 -10.14
CA THR A 45 -11.71 0.87 -10.77
C THR A 45 -10.89 2.11 -10.38
N HIS A 46 -9.97 2.01 -9.41
CA HIS A 46 -9.23 3.15 -8.88
C HIS A 46 -7.71 2.98 -8.90
N LEU A 47 -7.24 1.75 -8.73
CA LEU A 47 -5.83 1.41 -8.56
C LEU A 47 -5.51 0.18 -9.40
N THR A 48 -4.37 0.24 -10.07
CA THR A 48 -3.72 -0.93 -10.65
C THR A 48 -2.33 -1.03 -10.06
N ALA A 49 -1.97 -2.21 -9.56
CA ALA A 49 -0.65 -2.43 -9.00
C ALA A 49 -0.06 -3.75 -9.49
N ARG A 50 1.24 -3.75 -9.71
CA ARG A 50 2.07 -4.92 -9.90
C ARG A 50 3.41 -4.68 -9.22
N VAL A 51 3.73 -5.51 -8.24
CA VAL A 51 4.91 -5.38 -7.40
C VAL A 51 5.69 -6.68 -7.40
N LEU A 52 7.02 -6.59 -7.50
CA LEU A 52 7.89 -7.76 -7.37
C LEU A 52 7.91 -8.23 -5.91
N VAL A 53 7.54 -9.49 -5.67
CA VAL A 53 7.50 -10.08 -4.33
C VAL A 53 8.64 -11.07 -4.07
N ALA A 54 9.20 -11.67 -5.12
CA ALA A 54 10.38 -12.52 -5.00
C ALA A 54 11.24 -12.43 -6.28
N PRO A 55 12.43 -11.79 -6.24
CA PRO A 55 13.33 -11.73 -7.38
C PRO A 55 13.91 -13.11 -7.67
N CYS A 56 13.85 -13.55 -8.93
CA CYS A 56 14.61 -14.71 -9.40
C CYS A 56 14.77 -14.68 -10.92
N THR A 57 15.84 -15.27 -11.45
CA THR A 57 16.02 -15.37 -12.91
C THR A 57 15.29 -16.59 -13.45
N VAL A 58 14.29 -16.37 -14.29
CA VAL A 58 13.55 -17.44 -14.97
C VAL A 58 13.85 -17.41 -16.47
N ARG A 59 14.57 -18.41 -16.96
CA ARG A 59 14.96 -18.49 -18.37
C ARG A 59 13.74 -18.76 -19.26
N GLY A 60 13.69 -18.09 -20.42
CA GLY A 60 12.68 -18.33 -21.45
C GLY A 60 11.38 -17.52 -21.31
N LEU A 61 11.15 -16.86 -20.17
CA LEU A 61 10.00 -15.96 -19.97
C LEU A 61 10.31 -14.52 -20.40
N ALA A 62 9.27 -13.71 -20.53
CA ALA A 62 9.39 -12.28 -20.77
C ALA A 62 9.48 -11.49 -19.46
N SER A 63 10.15 -10.34 -19.50
CA SER A 63 10.20 -9.41 -18.36
C SER A 63 8.80 -8.89 -18.04
N VAL A 64 8.55 -8.70 -16.76
CA VAL A 64 7.32 -8.12 -16.24
C VAL A 64 7.67 -6.75 -15.66
N THR A 65 6.91 -5.73 -16.05
CA THR A 65 7.11 -4.36 -15.56
C THR A 65 6.26 -4.14 -14.31
N GLU A 66 6.91 -3.70 -13.22
CA GLU A 66 6.23 -3.18 -12.04
C GLU A 66 5.44 -1.93 -12.39
N LYS A 67 4.27 -1.77 -11.78
CA LYS A 67 3.42 -0.60 -11.99
C LYS A 67 2.61 -0.29 -10.75
N VAL A 68 2.40 0.99 -10.47
CA VAL A 68 1.41 1.48 -9.51
C VAL A 68 0.77 2.67 -10.18
N GLU A 69 -0.50 2.52 -10.57
CA GLU A 69 -1.22 3.49 -11.39
C GLU A 69 -2.56 3.82 -10.73
N LEU A 70 -2.83 5.11 -10.59
CA LEU A 70 -4.12 5.62 -10.14
C LEU A 70 -4.96 6.00 -11.36
N ALA A 71 -6.14 5.39 -11.48
CA ALA A 71 -7.00 5.55 -12.64
C ALA A 71 -7.49 7.00 -12.85
N HIS A 72 -7.49 7.82 -11.80
CA HIS A 72 -8.02 9.19 -11.80
C HIS A 72 -6.92 10.26 -11.74
N GLY A 73 -5.69 9.89 -12.09
CA GLY A 73 -4.50 10.76 -12.02
C GLY A 73 -3.85 10.77 -10.64
N ALA A 74 -2.86 11.64 -10.45
CA ALA A 74 -2.17 11.73 -9.16
C ALA A 74 -3.11 12.30 -8.08
N ILE A 75 -3.05 11.75 -6.86
CA ILE A 75 -3.69 12.37 -5.69
C ILE A 75 -3.07 13.76 -5.49
N PRO A 76 -3.87 14.84 -5.44
CA PRO A 76 -3.33 16.17 -5.26
C PRO A 76 -2.57 16.31 -3.93
N VAL A 77 -1.34 16.81 -3.99
CA VAL A 77 -0.45 16.95 -2.82
C VAL A 77 -1.10 17.70 -1.66
N ARG A 78 -1.95 18.71 -1.95
CA ARG A 78 -2.69 19.48 -0.94
C ARG A 78 -3.54 18.62 0.01
N LEU A 79 -4.03 17.45 -0.46
CA LEU A 79 -4.81 16.56 0.39
C LEU A 79 -3.91 15.87 1.41
N PHE A 80 -2.71 15.46 0.98
CA PHE A 80 -1.70 14.94 1.89
C PHE A 80 -1.23 16.02 2.88
N GLU A 81 -0.99 17.25 2.43
CA GLU A 81 -0.61 18.38 3.31
C GLU A 81 -1.70 18.72 4.33
N ALA A 82 -2.98 18.68 3.93
CA ALA A 82 -4.10 18.88 4.84
C ALA A 82 -4.19 17.75 5.88
N GLY A 83 -4.02 16.50 5.46
CA GLY A 83 -3.98 15.34 6.36
C GLY A 83 -2.78 15.37 7.31
N LEU A 84 -1.62 15.81 6.84
CA LEU A 84 -0.43 16.00 7.66
C LEU A 84 -0.64 17.10 8.70
N SER A 85 -1.26 18.21 8.31
CA SER A 85 -1.61 19.31 9.22
C SER A 85 -2.58 18.81 10.30
N TRP A 86 -3.57 18.00 9.92
CA TRP A 86 -4.49 17.34 10.87
C TRP A 86 -3.77 16.42 11.86
N PHE A 87 -2.73 15.69 11.44
CA PHE A 87 -1.90 14.90 12.36
C PHE A 87 -1.10 15.78 13.32
N MET A 88 -0.60 16.92 12.86
CA MET A 88 0.22 17.83 13.66
C MET A 88 -0.55 18.62 14.72
N GLU A 89 -1.87 18.73 14.59
CA GLU A 89 -2.73 19.39 15.59
C GLU A 89 -2.74 18.66 16.94
N ASP A 90 -2.42 17.36 16.96
CA ASP A 90 -2.42 16.52 18.17
C ASP A 90 -1.44 15.36 17.98
N PRO A 91 -0.13 15.64 18.07
CA PRO A 91 0.91 14.68 17.78
C PRO A 91 1.07 13.60 18.85
N ASP A 92 0.33 13.70 19.96
CA ASP A 92 0.36 12.72 21.06
C ASP A 92 -0.74 11.67 20.91
N THR A 93 -1.59 11.79 19.89
CA THR A 93 -2.68 10.86 19.58
C THR A 93 -2.54 10.33 18.16
N GLU A 94 -2.57 9.01 17.99
CA GLU A 94 -2.67 8.40 16.67
C GLU A 94 -3.97 8.85 16.00
N ARG A 95 -3.88 9.22 14.73
CA ARG A 95 -4.99 9.72 13.92
C ARG A 95 -4.96 9.06 12.56
N PHE A 96 -6.11 9.03 11.89
CA PHE A 96 -6.28 8.45 10.56
C PHE A 96 -7.02 9.43 9.65
N PHE A 97 -6.57 9.47 8.39
CA PHE A 97 -7.36 9.99 7.29
C PHE A 97 -7.26 9.06 6.09
N ALA A 98 -8.26 9.13 5.23
CA ALA A 98 -8.32 8.40 3.98
C ALA A 98 -8.48 9.37 2.81
N VAL A 99 -8.10 8.91 1.62
CA VAL A 99 -8.39 9.58 0.35
C VAL A 99 -9.28 8.67 -0.48
N ARG A 100 -10.40 9.19 -0.96
CA ARG A 100 -11.30 8.49 -1.87
C ARG A 100 -11.56 9.30 -3.15
N TRP A 101 -12.05 8.62 -4.17
CA TRP A 101 -12.61 9.27 -5.36
C TRP A 101 -14.13 9.35 -5.24
N ASP A 102 -14.71 10.53 -5.42
CA ASP A 102 -16.17 10.73 -5.33
C ASP A 102 -16.92 10.60 -6.67
N GLY A 103 -16.20 10.35 -7.77
CA GLY A 103 -16.72 10.36 -9.14
C GLY A 103 -16.16 11.49 -9.99
N HIS A 104 -15.68 12.57 -9.36
CA HIS A 104 -15.19 13.77 -10.02
C HIS A 104 -13.84 14.26 -9.48
N THR A 105 -13.59 14.08 -8.17
CA THR A 105 -12.41 14.61 -7.51
C THR A 105 -11.95 13.70 -6.36
N TYR A 106 -10.68 13.82 -6.01
CA TYR A 106 -10.15 13.23 -4.79
C TYR A 106 -10.61 14.00 -3.56
N GLN A 107 -11.12 13.27 -2.56
CA GLN A 107 -11.63 13.81 -1.30
C GLN A 107 -10.84 13.24 -0.12
N LEU A 108 -10.47 14.12 0.81
CA LEU A 108 -9.95 13.72 2.12
C LEU A 108 -11.13 13.37 3.04
N VAL A 109 -11.01 12.24 3.74
CA VAL A 109 -12.03 11.70 4.64
C VAL A 109 -11.41 11.44 6.00
N VAL A 110 -11.97 12.07 7.03
CA VAL A 110 -11.65 11.78 8.44
C VAL A 110 -12.87 11.08 9.03
N PRO A 111 -12.87 9.74 9.15
CA PRO A 111 -13.98 9.04 9.75
C PRO A 111 -14.04 9.29 11.27
N PRO A 112 -15.19 9.00 11.91
CA PRO A 112 -15.25 8.85 13.36
C PRO A 112 -14.17 7.89 13.84
N GLN A 113 -13.38 8.34 14.82
CA GLN A 113 -12.23 7.60 15.31
C GLN A 113 -11.93 7.95 16.78
N LEU A 114 -11.28 7.01 17.45
CA LEU A 114 -10.78 7.15 18.82
C LEU A 114 -9.32 6.68 18.84
N GLY A 115 -8.41 7.63 18.96
CA GLY A 115 -6.98 7.39 19.07
C GLY A 115 -6.50 7.43 20.51
N THR A 116 -5.38 6.74 20.75
CA THR A 116 -4.50 6.92 21.89
C THR A 116 -3.08 7.18 21.37
N ALA A 117 -2.08 7.26 22.24
CA ALA A 117 -0.70 7.44 21.81
C ALA A 117 -0.13 6.27 20.99
N THR A 118 -0.75 5.08 21.04
CA THR A 118 -0.21 3.84 20.44
C THR A 118 -1.31 2.92 19.88
N SER A 119 -2.53 3.42 19.74
CA SER A 119 -3.61 2.64 19.14
C SER A 119 -4.67 3.54 18.53
N LEU A 120 -5.34 3.01 17.53
CA LEU A 120 -6.40 3.73 16.83
C LEU A 120 -7.56 2.79 16.50
N ALA A 121 -8.77 3.21 16.86
CA ALA A 121 -10.01 2.60 16.40
C ALA A 121 -10.77 3.58 15.52
N TYR A 122 -11.21 3.16 14.34
CA TYR A 122 -11.89 4.05 13.39
C TYR A 122 -12.96 3.31 12.59
N ALA A 123 -14.00 4.05 12.18
CA ALA A 123 -14.98 3.54 11.23
C ALA A 123 -14.34 3.42 9.85
N ARG A 124 -14.38 2.23 9.23
CA ARG A 124 -13.76 1.98 7.93
C ARG A 124 -14.56 2.66 6.80
N PRO A 125 -14.00 3.66 6.10
CA PRO A 125 -14.70 4.28 4.98
C PRO A 125 -14.73 3.34 3.76
N SER A 126 -15.74 3.49 2.91
CA SER A 126 -15.86 2.79 1.63
C SER A 126 -15.27 3.61 0.48
N GLY A 127 -14.89 2.92 -0.61
CA GLY A 127 -14.34 3.56 -1.83
C GLY A 127 -12.98 4.23 -1.63
N VAL A 128 -12.25 3.84 -0.59
CA VAL A 128 -10.95 4.42 -0.25
C VAL A 128 -9.87 3.90 -1.20
N ILE A 129 -9.02 4.82 -1.64
CA ILE A 129 -7.89 4.58 -2.55
C ILE A 129 -6.58 4.58 -1.77
N ALA A 130 -6.45 5.50 -0.81
CA ALA A 130 -5.28 5.59 0.05
C ALA A 130 -5.67 5.80 1.51
N GLU A 131 -4.94 5.19 2.42
CA GLU A 131 -5.12 5.30 3.87
C GLU A 131 -3.81 5.74 4.52
N PHE A 132 -3.94 6.65 5.48
CA PHE A 132 -2.82 7.13 6.25
C PHE A 132 -3.18 7.17 7.72
N HIS A 133 -2.28 6.69 8.57
CA HIS A 133 -2.34 6.93 10.01
C HIS A 133 -1.04 7.51 10.53
N SER A 134 -1.15 8.20 11.66
CA SER A 134 -0.01 8.72 12.40
C SER A 134 0.40 7.77 13.51
N HIS A 135 1.70 7.73 13.79
CA HIS A 135 2.31 7.14 14.98
C HIS A 135 2.68 8.20 16.03
N GLY A 136 2.14 9.42 15.88
CA GLY A 136 2.46 10.56 16.73
C GLY A 136 3.97 10.84 16.80
N ARG A 137 4.53 10.70 18.01
CA ARG A 137 5.98 10.88 18.27
C ARG A 137 6.84 9.65 17.96
N SER A 138 6.23 8.52 17.60
CA SER A 138 6.94 7.29 17.27
C SER A 138 7.42 7.29 15.81
N ARG A 139 8.28 6.32 15.46
CA ARG A 139 8.81 6.16 14.10
C ARG A 139 7.71 5.70 13.13
N SER A 140 7.86 6.04 11.85
CA SER A 140 7.04 5.51 10.75
C SER A 140 7.46 4.07 10.41
N PHE A 141 6.63 3.10 10.77
CA PHE A 141 6.76 1.69 10.39
C PHE A 141 5.38 1.03 10.43
N PHE A 142 5.17 -0.04 9.69
CA PHE A 142 3.95 -0.85 9.84
C PHE A 142 4.14 -1.82 11.02
N SER A 143 3.25 -1.76 12.01
CA SER A 143 3.20 -2.67 13.15
C SER A 143 2.53 -4.00 12.78
N ALA A 144 2.63 -5.00 13.65
CA ALA A 144 1.92 -6.27 13.46
C ALA A 144 0.38 -6.14 13.50
N THR A 145 -0.14 -5.02 14.02
CA THR A 145 -1.58 -4.73 13.92
C THR A 145 -1.90 -4.14 12.55
N ASP A 146 -1.09 -3.21 12.07
CA ASP A 146 -1.24 -2.61 10.73
C ASP A 146 -1.15 -3.70 9.65
N ASP A 147 -0.15 -4.59 9.76
CA ASP A 147 -0.01 -5.75 8.88
C ASP A 147 -1.26 -6.64 8.85
N ARG A 148 -2.07 -6.69 9.92
CA ARG A 148 -3.32 -7.47 9.94
C ARG A 148 -4.52 -6.68 9.43
N ASP A 149 -4.55 -5.38 9.66
CA ASP A 149 -5.70 -4.53 9.35
C ASP A 149 -5.68 -3.99 7.90
N GLU A 150 -4.48 -3.77 7.36
CA GLU A 150 -4.21 -3.12 6.08
C GLU A 150 -4.09 -4.12 4.92
N GLN A 151 -5.09 -5.00 4.83
CA GLN A 151 -5.12 -6.10 3.86
C GLN A 151 -5.94 -5.77 2.60
N GLY A 152 -6.48 -4.55 2.51
CA GLY A 152 -7.27 -4.11 1.36
C GLY A 152 -6.41 -3.73 0.17
N PHE A 153 -6.98 -3.75 -1.04
CA PHE A 153 -6.26 -3.28 -2.23
C PHE A 153 -6.27 -1.75 -2.31
N ARG A 154 -5.35 -1.12 -1.57
CA ARG A 154 -5.23 0.34 -1.37
C ARG A 154 -3.76 0.74 -1.26
N VAL A 155 -3.49 2.03 -1.34
CA VAL A 155 -2.21 2.61 -0.95
C VAL A 155 -2.23 2.86 0.57
N TYR A 156 -1.21 2.42 1.28
CA TYR A 156 -1.08 2.64 2.73
C TYR A 156 0.15 3.49 3.03
N GLY A 157 0.07 4.31 4.08
CA GLY A 157 1.19 5.10 4.54
C GLY A 157 1.13 5.42 6.03
N VAL A 158 2.27 5.29 6.71
CA VAL A 158 2.40 5.65 8.12
C VAL A 158 3.21 6.94 8.24
N VAL A 159 2.69 7.91 8.97
CA VAL A 159 3.39 9.15 9.30
C VAL A 159 3.88 9.10 10.74
N GLY A 160 5.19 9.22 10.94
CA GLY A 160 5.81 9.29 12.26
C GLY A 160 6.97 10.27 12.28
N GLN A 161 7.62 10.40 13.43
CA GLN A 161 8.84 11.20 13.53
C GLN A 161 10.04 10.45 12.96
N GLU A 162 10.83 11.13 12.12
CA GLU A 162 12.20 10.71 11.85
C GLU A 162 13.04 10.85 13.12
N GLN A 163 13.63 9.75 13.59
CA GLN A 163 14.73 9.85 14.54
C GLN A 163 15.99 10.26 13.77
N ARG A 164 16.47 11.49 13.97
CA ARG A 164 17.85 11.83 13.59
C ARG A 164 18.77 10.83 14.27
N GLN A 165 19.51 10.04 13.51
CA GLN A 165 20.65 9.30 14.04
C GLN A 165 21.63 10.34 14.60
N TYR A 166 21.70 10.48 15.93
CA TYR A 166 22.80 11.18 16.58
C TYR A 166 24.06 10.31 16.39
N GLY A 167 24.75 10.52 15.27
CA GLY A 167 26.13 10.08 15.09
C GLY A 167 27.00 10.85 16.08
N GLY A 168 27.23 10.27 17.24
CA GLY A 168 28.20 10.76 18.22
C GLY A 168 29.61 10.67 17.64
N HIS A 169 30.08 11.74 17.00
CA HIS A 169 31.51 11.93 16.85
C HIS A 169 32.10 12.22 18.23
N ARG A 170 32.71 11.21 18.84
CA ARG A 170 33.78 11.43 19.82
C ARG A 170 34.83 12.27 19.12
N GLN A 171 34.99 13.52 19.57
CA GLN A 171 36.25 14.22 19.38
C GLN A 171 37.24 13.57 20.33
N ASP A 172 38.09 12.70 19.79
CA ASP A 172 39.33 12.33 20.48
C ASP A 172 40.20 13.58 20.54
N HIS A 173 40.25 14.19 21.72
CA HIS A 173 41.28 15.16 22.04
C HIS A 173 42.61 14.44 22.15
N ALA A 174 43.43 14.56 21.10
CA ALA A 174 44.86 14.35 21.22
C ALA A 174 45.46 15.45 22.12
N ARG A 175 46.03 15.02 23.25
CA ARG A 175 47.20 15.63 23.88
C ARG A 175 48.11 14.52 24.37
#